data_AF-A0A9X2M889-F1
#
_entry.id   AF-A0A9X2M889-F1
#
_cell.length_a   1.000
_cell.length_b   1.000
_cell.length_c   1.000
_cell.angle_alpha   90.00
_cell.angle_beta   90.00
_cell.angle_gamma   90.00
#
_symmetry.space_group_name_H-M   'P 1'
#
loop_
_entity.id
_entity.type
_entity.pdbx_description
1 polymer ?
#
loop_
_entity_poly.entity_id
_entity_poly.type
_entity_poly.pdbx_seq_one_letter_code
_entity_poly.pdbx_strand_id
1 'polypeptide(L)' 'MKSASFEEVKEIVDRIKSKTLKEVLHIKAVREEVSLYDNKFGGIPYLPMDKEIPRNKNGEKLRLLAQINFE' A
#
# COMPACT_ATOMS: atom_id res chain seq x y z
N MET A 1 -36.53 23.37 -1.31
CA MET A 1 -35.11 23.16 -0.95
C MET A 1 -34.30 23.56 -2.18
N LYS A 2 -33.43 24.58 -2.12
CA LYS A 2 -32.58 24.93 -3.28
C LYS A 2 -31.51 23.85 -3.42
N SER A 3 -31.47 23.17 -4.56
CA SER A 3 -30.38 22.26 -4.91
C SER A 3 -29.14 23.07 -5.28
N ALA A 4 -27.98 22.65 -4.80
CA ALA A 4 -26.72 23.23 -5.23
C ALA A 4 -26.56 23.06 -6.75
N SER A 5 -26.06 24.09 -7.41
CA SER A 5 -25.70 24.04 -8.82
C SER A 5 -24.48 23.15 -9.03
N PHE A 6 -24.32 22.66 -10.27
CA PHE A 6 -23.17 21.84 -10.64
C PHE A 6 -21.84 22.55 -10.38
N GLU A 7 -21.78 23.87 -10.63
CA GLU A 7 -20.56 24.67 -10.46
C GLU A 7 -20.15 24.79 -8.99
N GLU A 8 -21.11 25.00 -8.09
CA GLU A 8 -20.85 25.06 -6.64
C GLU A 8 -20.34 23.71 -6.11
N VAL A 9 -20.89 22.59 -6.60
CA VAL A 9 -20.41 21.25 -6.24
C VAL A 9 -18.98 21.02 -6.73
N LYS A 10 -18.66 21.46 -7.95
CA LYS A 10 -17.33 21.33 -8.54
C LYS A 10 -16.28 22.11 -7.76
N GLU A 11 -16.55 23.35 -7.38
CA GLU A 11 -15.63 24.15 -6.56
C GLU A 11 -15.34 23.50 -5.20
N ILE A 12 -16.36 22.94 -4.56
CA ILE A 12 -16.19 22.22 -3.30
C ILE A 12 -15.27 21.00 -3.49
N VAL A 13 -15.48 20.21 -4.56
CA VAL A 13 -14.64 19.05 -4.88
C VAL A 13 -13.19 19.45 -5.14
N ASP A 14 -12.95 20.49 -5.93
CA ASP A 14 -11.60 20.94 -6.26
C ASP A 14 -10.87 21.52 -5.05
N ARG A 15 -11.60 22.21 -4.16
CA ARG A 15 -11.08 22.66 -2.87
C ARG A 15 -10.72 21.51 -1.95
N ILE A 16 -11.53 20.44 -1.92
CA ILE A 16 -11.21 19.23 -1.14
C ILE A 16 -9.95 18.60 -1.73
N LYS A 17 -9.91 18.33 -3.05
CA LYS A 17 -8.75 17.74 -3.73
C LYS A 17 -7.46 18.50 -3.40
N SER A 18 -7.43 19.81 -3.63
CA SER A 18 -6.24 20.62 -3.39
C SER A 18 -5.77 20.57 -1.93
N LYS A 19 -6.70 20.55 -0.96
CA LYS A 19 -6.37 20.45 0.47
C LYS A 19 -6.00 19.05 0.93
N THR A 20 -6.44 18.01 0.23
CA THR A 20 -6.21 16.60 0.62
C THR A 20 -5.14 15.91 -0.22
N LEU A 21 -4.53 16.61 -1.18
CA LEU A 21 -3.41 16.08 -1.96
C LEU A 21 -2.27 15.69 -1.03
N LYS A 22 -1.77 14.47 -1.21
CA LYS A 22 -0.61 13.93 -0.51
C LYS A 22 0.32 13.31 -1.53
N GLU A 23 1.61 13.49 -1.32
CA GLU A 23 2.63 12.76 -2.06
C GLU A 23 2.46 11.26 -1.80
N VAL A 24 2.56 10.46 -2.86
CA VAL A 24 2.37 9.00 -2.81
C VAL A 24 3.36 8.31 -3.74
N LEU A 25 3.73 7.08 -3.38
CA LEU A 25 4.41 6.15 -4.29
C LEU A 25 3.36 5.31 -5.01
N HIS A 26 3.32 5.41 -6.34
CA HIS A 26 2.43 4.59 -7.14
C HIS A 26 3.10 3.25 -7.47
N ILE A 27 2.57 2.16 -6.92
CA ILE A 27 3.11 0.81 -7.13
C ILE A 27 2.34 0.11 -8.26
N LYS A 28 3.05 -0.35 -9.28
CA LYS A 28 2.51 -1.19 -10.36
C LYS A 28 3.11 -2.59 -10.24
N ALA A 29 2.23 -3.60 -10.10
CA ALA A 29 2.66 -4.98 -10.00
C ALA A 29 2.70 -5.66 -11.38
N VAL A 30 3.70 -6.52 -11.57
CA VAL A 30 3.82 -7.44 -12.71
C VAL A 30 4.12 -8.85 -12.19
N ARG A 31 3.93 -9.86 -13.02
CA ARG A 31 4.20 -11.25 -12.65
C ARG A 31 5.53 -11.68 -13.24
N GLU A 32 6.54 -11.78 -12.39
CA GLU A 32 7.92 -12.13 -12.76
C GLU A 32 8.60 -12.91 -11.62
N GLU A 33 9.74 -13.52 -11.92
CA GLU A 33 10.60 -14.07 -10.88
C GLU A 33 11.28 -12.95 -10.10
N VAL A 34 11.36 -13.11 -8.78
CA VAL A 34 11.90 -12.09 -7.87
C VAL A 34 12.92 -12.71 -6.93
N SER A 35 13.99 -11.97 -6.67
CA SER A 35 15.03 -12.29 -5.70
C SER A 35 14.53 -12.10 -4.27
N LEU A 36 15.35 -12.49 -3.28
CA LEU A 36 15.05 -12.37 -1.85
C LEU A 36 14.84 -10.91 -1.41
N TYR A 37 15.62 -9.98 -1.96
CA TYR A 37 15.67 -8.57 -1.55
C TYR A 37 14.78 -7.63 -2.36
N ASP A 38 14.15 -8.15 -3.42
CA ASP A 38 13.32 -7.34 -4.31
C ASP A 38 12.03 -6.86 -3.63
N ASN A 39 11.48 -5.77 -4.16
CA ASN A 39 10.10 -5.38 -3.95
C ASN A 39 9.18 -6.47 -4.51
N LYS A 40 8.28 -7.03 -3.70
CA LYS A 40 7.41 -8.12 -4.15
C LYS A 40 6.10 -8.20 -3.38
N PHE A 41 5.13 -8.88 -3.98
CA PHE A 41 3.88 -9.27 -3.34
C PHE A 41 3.85 -10.79 -3.18
N GLY A 42 3.66 -11.28 -1.95
CA GLY A 42 3.75 -12.71 -1.64
C GLY A 42 5.17 -13.29 -1.76
N GLY A 43 5.25 -14.61 -1.98
CA GLY A 43 6.52 -15.32 -2.15
C GLY A 43 7.29 -15.57 -0.86
N ILE A 44 8.60 -15.80 -0.99
CA ILE A 44 9.51 -16.03 0.14
C ILE A 44 9.99 -14.65 0.65
N PRO A 45 9.74 -14.32 1.94
CA PRO A 45 10.22 -13.08 2.52
C PRO A 45 11.72 -13.10 2.78
N TYR A 46 12.34 -11.93 2.72
CA TYR A 46 13.58 -11.73 3.46
C TYR A 46 13.28 -11.79 4.97
N LEU A 47 13.95 -12.70 5.67
CA LEU A 47 13.88 -12.83 7.13
C LEU A 47 15.32 -13.03 7.65
N PRO A 48 15.84 -12.09 8.47
CA PRO A 48 17.15 -12.25 9.07
C PRO A 48 17.22 -13.50 9.96
N MET A 49 18.40 -14.11 10.05
CA MET A 49 18.62 -15.37 10.78
C MET A 49 18.30 -15.29 12.28
N ASP A 50 18.42 -14.10 12.88
CA ASP A 50 18.14 -13.83 14.29
C ASP A 50 16.66 -13.51 14.56
N LYS A 51 15.79 -13.61 13.55
CA LYS A 51 14.35 -13.30 13.66
C LYS A 51 13.50 -14.54 13.50
N GLU A 52 12.41 -14.59 14.26
CA GLU A 52 11.38 -15.61 14.09
C GLU A 52 10.34 -15.21 13.05
N ILE A 53 9.71 -16.20 12.42
CA ILE A 53 8.56 -15.97 11.53
C ILE A 53 7.41 -15.40 12.37
N PRO A 54 6.83 -14.24 11.99
CA PRO A 54 5.72 -13.64 12.71
C PRO A 54 4.54 -14.61 12.87
N ARG A 55 3.85 -14.54 14.00
CA ARG A 55 2.71 -15.40 14.31
C ARG A 55 1.48 -14.57 14.65
N ASN A 56 0.29 -15.12 14.37
CA ASN A 56 -0.96 -14.50 14.81
C ASN A 56 -1.21 -14.77 16.31
N LYS A 57 -2.35 -14.27 16.81
CA LYS A 57 -2.78 -14.44 18.22
C LYS A 57 -2.96 -15.91 18.67
N ASN A 58 -3.09 -16.84 17.73
CA ASN A 58 -3.21 -18.28 17.99
C ASN A 58 -1.85 -19.00 17.89
N GLY A 59 -0.75 -18.29 17.62
CA GLY A 59 0.58 -18.87 17.43
C GLY A 59 0.84 -19.41 16.02
N GLU A 60 -0.07 -19.22 15.07
CA GLU A 60 0.08 -19.71 13.70
C GLU A 60 1.00 -18.79 12.90
N LYS A 61 1.92 -19.37 12.12
CA LYS A 61 2.87 -18.61 11.30
C LYS A 61 2.13 -17.81 10.22
N LEU A 62 2.47 -16.53 10.10
CA LEU A 62 1.98 -15.64 9.06
C LEU A 62 2.78 -15.84 7.77
N ARG A 63 2.17 -15.43 6.65
CA ARG A 63 2.80 -15.41 5.33
C ARG A 63 3.03 -13.97 4.88
N LEU A 64 4.05 -13.77 4.05
CA LEU A 64 4.32 -12.46 3.46
C LEU A 64 3.17 -12.03 2.56
N LEU A 65 2.63 -10.83 2.79
CA LEU A 65 1.68 -10.20 1.87
C LEU A 65 2.42 -9.31 0.87
N ALA A 66 3.34 -8.47 1.35
CA ALA A 66 4.20 -7.62 0.52
C ALA A 66 5.50 -7.30 1.24
N GLN A 67 6.57 -7.10 0.47
CA GLN A 67 7.87 -6.58 0.90
C GLN A 67 8.18 -5.36 0.04
N ILE A 68 8.41 -4.21 0.68
CA ILE A 68 8.84 -2.98 0.03
C ILE A 68 10.22 -2.65 0.59
N ASN A 69 11.22 -2.67 -0.28
CA ASN A 69 12.59 -2.31 0.02
C ASN A 69 12.80 -0.82 -0.36
N PHE A 70 13.29 -0.02 0.58
CA PHE A 70 13.51 1.43 0.43
C PHE A 70 14.98 1.81 0.19
N GLU A 71 15.88 0.82 0.12
CA GLU A 71 17.29 1.02 -0.24
C GLU A 71 17.50 1.20 -1.75
#